data_AF-A0A090ZGA4-F1
#
_entry.id   AF-A0A090ZGA4-F1
#
_cell.length_a   1.000
_cell.length_b   1.000
_cell.length_c   1.000
_cell.angle_alpha   90.00
_cell.angle_beta   90.00
_cell.angle_gamma   90.00
#
_symmetry.space_group_name_H-M   'P 1'
#
loop_
_entity.id
_entity.type
_entity.pdbx_description
1 polymer ?
#
loop_
_entity_poly.entity_id
_entity_poly.type
_entity_poly.pdbx_seq_one_letter_code
_entity_poly.pdbx_strand_id
1 'polypeptide(L)' 'MMENDLELDFDLESCRELAERSGLSEADRQLVRELIGQAEKLSAENVRLRKALLRASRNGARMSSKLKEALYE' A
#
# COMPACT_ATOMS: atom_id res chain seq x y z
N MET A 1 -19.52 14.83 -2.50
CA MET A 1 -19.22 13.76 -3.46
C MET A 1 -17.78 13.94 -3.93
N MET A 2 -16.84 13.35 -3.20
CA MET A 2 -15.51 12.98 -3.68
C MET A 2 -15.18 11.70 -2.93
N GLU A 3 -15.66 10.60 -3.48
CA GLU A 3 -15.22 9.25 -3.12
C GLU A 3 -13.78 9.13 -3.62
N ASN A 4 -12.81 9.11 -2.71
CA ASN A 4 -11.47 8.61 -3.01
C ASN A 4 -10.78 8.09 -1.75
N ASP A 5 -11.54 7.37 -0.92
CA ASP A 5 -11.01 6.42 0.06
C ASP A 5 -10.56 5.14 -0.66
N LEU A 6 -9.65 5.28 -1.62
CA LEU A 6 -8.87 4.17 -2.16
C LEU A 6 -7.48 4.19 -1.51
N GLU A 7 -7.43 4.25 -0.17
CA GLU A 7 -6.54 3.29 0.45
C GLU A 7 -7.10 1.94 0.03
N LEU A 8 -6.50 1.37 -1.01
CA LEU A 8 -6.51 -0.07 -1.17
C LEU A 8 -5.80 -0.58 0.07
N ASP A 9 -6.55 -0.66 1.16
CA ASP A 9 -6.28 -1.53 2.29
C ASP A 9 -6.43 -2.92 1.68
N PHE A 10 -5.38 -3.30 0.94
CA PHE A 10 -5.28 -4.60 0.33
C PHE A 10 -5.38 -5.54 1.52
N ASP A 11 -6.51 -6.20 1.64
CA ASP A 11 -6.73 -7.17 2.69
C ASP A 11 -5.86 -8.39 2.36
N LEU A 12 -4.58 -8.25 2.69
CA LEU A 12 -3.57 -9.27 2.48
C LEU A 12 -3.87 -10.50 3.32
N GLU A 13 -4.65 -10.36 4.40
CA GLU A 13 -5.14 -11.49 5.20
C GLU A 13 -6.15 -12.30 4.39
N SER A 14 -7.15 -11.65 3.78
CA SER A 14 -8.06 -12.30 2.82
C SER A 14 -7.30 -12.95 1.65
N CYS A 15 -6.25 -12.31 1.13
CA CYS A 15 -5.43 -12.92 0.07
C CYS A 15 -4.63 -14.14 0.56
N ARG A 16 -4.12 -14.12 1.79
CA ARG A 16 -3.45 -15.27 2.42
C ARG A 16 -4.43 -16.41 2.63
N GLU A 17 -5.63 -16.13 3.13
CA GLU A 17 -6.69 -17.13 3.30
C GLU A 17 -7.07 -17.77 1.96
N LEU A 18 -7.20 -16.98 0.90
CA LEU A 18 -7.49 -17.49 -0.46
C LEU A 18 -6.37 -18.38 -0.99
N ALA A 19 -5.10 -18.07 -0.70
CA ALA A 19 -3.97 -18.89 -1.11
C ALA A 19 -3.97 -20.28 -0.45
N GLU A 20 -4.50 -20.40 0.78
CA GLU A 20 -4.54 -21.68 1.51
C GLU A 20 -5.75 -22.56 1.15
N ARG A 21 -6.73 -22.04 0.39
CA ARG A 21 -7.92 -22.83 -0.01
C ARG A 21 -7.53 -24.02 -0.88
N SER A 22 -8.25 -25.13 -0.69
CA SER A 22 -8.19 -26.30 -1.56
C SER A 22 -8.86 -25.97 -2.90
N GLY A 23 -8.08 -25.80 -3.95
CA GLY A 23 -8.55 -25.43 -5.29
C GLY A 23 -7.48 -24.78 -6.17
N LEU A 24 -6.43 -24.23 -5.55
CA LEU A 24 -5.27 -23.68 -6.25
C LEU A 24 -4.18 -24.76 -6.42
N SER A 25 -3.50 -24.73 -7.57
CA SER A 25 -2.27 -25.50 -7.74
C SER A 25 -1.16 -24.93 -6.86
N GLU A 26 -0.14 -25.72 -6.55
CA GLU A 26 0.98 -25.23 -5.74
C GLU A 26 1.73 -24.07 -6.41
N ALA A 27 1.80 -24.07 -7.75
CA ALA A 27 2.39 -22.97 -8.50
C ALA A 27 1.58 -21.67 -8.36
N ASP A 28 0.24 -21.77 -8.40
CA ASP A 28 -0.64 -20.61 -8.22
C ASP A 28 -0.56 -20.07 -6.79
N ARG A 29 -0.48 -20.95 -5.78
CA ARG A 29 -0.28 -20.55 -4.38
C ARG A 29 1.03 -19.80 -4.20
N GLN A 30 2.11 -20.31 -4.81
CA GLN A 30 3.41 -19.68 -4.74
C GLN A 30 3.39 -18.30 -5.39
N LEU A 31 2.74 -18.15 -6.56
CA LEU A 31 2.55 -16.86 -7.21
C LEU A 31 1.77 -15.87 -6.32
N VAL A 32 0.66 -16.31 -5.71
CA VAL A 32 -0.13 -15.46 -4.81
C VAL A 32 0.70 -15.02 -3.60
N ARG A 33 1.48 -15.91 -2.99
CA ARG A 33 2.39 -15.57 -1.88
C ARG A 33 3.46 -14.55 -2.28
N GLU A 34 4.02 -14.67 -3.48
CA GLU A 34 4.99 -13.71 -4.01
C GLU A 34 4.36 -12.33 -4.23
N LEU A 35 3.15 -12.29 -4.80
CA LEU A 35 2.40 -11.05 -5.00
C LEU A 35 2.07 -10.36 -3.67
N ILE A 36 1.64 -11.13 -2.67
CA ILE A 36 1.43 -10.61 -1.30
C ILE A 36 2.71 -9.98 -0.76
N GLY A 37 3.85 -10.68 -0.84
CA GLY A 37 5.12 -10.16 -0.37
C GLY A 37 5.61 -8.91 -1.12
N GLN A 38 5.30 -8.79 -2.41
CA GLN A 38 5.59 -7.58 -3.20
C GLN A 38 4.69 -6.41 -2.78
N ALA A 39 3.41 -6.66 -2.56
CA ALA A 39 2.45 -5.65 -2.10
C ALA A 39 2.84 -5.09 -0.73
N GLU A 40 3.27 -5.93 0.22
CA GLU A 40 3.76 -5.49 1.53
C GLU A 40 4.98 -4.58 1.43
N LYS A 41 5.95 -4.95 0.59
CA LYS A 41 7.15 -4.13 0.37
C LYS A 41 6.79 -2.78 -0.23
N LEU A 42 5.91 -2.77 -1.23
CA LEU A 42 5.46 -1.54 -1.88
C LEU A 42 4.70 -0.63 -0.91
N SER A 43 3.82 -1.20 -0.09
CA SER A 43 3.09 -0.45 0.95
C SER A 43 4.05 0.17 1.98
N ALA A 44 5.00 -0.62 2.49
CA ALA A 44 6.01 -0.13 3.44
C ALA A 44 6.89 0.96 2.84
N GLU A 45 7.29 0.83 1.57
CA GLU A 45 8.06 1.84 0.85
C GLU A 45 7.24 3.11 0.61
N ASN A 46 5.97 2.99 0.24
CA ASN A 46 5.07 4.13 0.08
C ASN A 46 4.99 4.93 1.38
N VAL A 47 4.75 4.28 2.52
CA VAL A 47 4.73 4.93 3.84
C VAL A 47 6.06 5.64 4.16
N ARG A 48 7.19 5.00 3.85
CA ARG A 48 8.52 5.61 4.05
C ARG A 48 8.71 6.86 3.18
N LEU A 49 8.33 6.79 1.91
CA LEU A 49 8.41 7.91 0.97
C LEU A 49 7.49 9.06 1.40
N ARG A 50 6.25 8.78 1.79
CA ARG A 50 5.32 9.79 2.35
C ARG A 50 5.94 10.50 3.55
N LYS A 51 6.52 9.75 4.50
CA LYS A 51 7.21 10.30 5.67
C LYS A 51 8.45 11.13 5.31
N ALA A 52 9.26 10.66 4.36
CA ALA A 52 10.43 11.39 3.89
C ALA A 52 10.04 12.71 3.21
N LEU A 53 9.00 12.68 2.37
CA LEU A 53 8.46 13.83 1.68
C LEU A 53 7.88 14.87 2.65
N LEU A 54 7.14 14.44 3.68
CA LEU A 54 6.65 15.32 4.74
C LEU A 54 7.80 15.99 5.54
N ARG A 55 8.90 15.28 5.76
CA ARG A 55 10.09 15.86 6.42
C ARG A 55 10.78 16.89 5.52
N ALA A 56 10.94 16.58 4.23
CA ALA A 56 11.55 17.48 3.26
C ALA A 56 10.71 18.75 3.06
N SER A 57 9.37 18.65 3.04
CA SER A 57 8.49 19.81 2.85
C SER A 57 8.51 20.79 4.02
N ARG A 58 8.76 20.33 5.25
CA ARG A 58 8.96 21.22 6.41
C ARG A 58 10.22 22.09 6.28
N ASN A 59 11.21 21.67 5.50
CA ASN A 59 12.55 22.27 5.49
C ASN A 59 12.90 23.08 4.22
N GLY A 60 12.10 23.04 3.14
CA GLY A 60 12.55 23.60 1.85
C GLY A 60 11.52 24.25 0.93
N ALA A 61 10.23 23.94 1.01
CA ALA A 61 9.25 24.54 0.10
C ALA A 61 7.84 24.45 0.68
N ARG A 62 7.09 25.56 0.57
CA ARG A 62 5.69 25.67 0.98
C ARG A 62 4.85 24.70 0.13
N MET A 63 4.62 23.50 0.65
CA MET A 63 3.80 22.47 0.01
C MET A 63 2.36 22.97 -0.19
N SER A 64 1.70 22.59 -1.29
CA SER A 64 0.27 22.88 -1.45
C SER A 64 -0.53 22.10 -0.41
N SER A 65 -1.58 22.69 0.15
CA SER A 65 -2.42 22.06 1.19
C SER A 65 -2.98 20.71 0.75
N LYS A 66 -3.35 20.58 -0.54
CA LYS A 66 -3.85 19.34 -1.14
C LYS A 66 -2.83 18.19 -1.11
N LEU A 67 -1.54 18.47 -1.33
CA LEU A 67 -0.50 17.44 -1.26
C LEU A 67 -0.24 17.03 0.20
N LYS A 68 -0.42 17.94 1.16
CA LYS A 68 -0.33 17.61 2.57
C LYS A 68 -1.50 16.73 3.03
N GLU A 69 -2.72 17.06 2.62
CA GLU A 69 -3.92 16.25 2.92
C GLU A 69 -3.76 14.82 2.37
N ALA A 70 -3.37 14.65 1.11
CA ALA A 70 -3.12 13.34 0.49
C ALA A 70 -1.93 12.54 1.07
N LEU A 71 -1.16 13.12 2.00
CA LEU A 71 -0.05 12.45 2.70
C LEU A 71 -0.39 12.11 4.16
N TYR A 72 -1.44 12.72 4.71
CA TYR A 72 -1.90 12.55 6.09
C TYR A 72 -3.15 11.66 6.19
N GLU A 73 -3.96 11.65 5.14
CA GLU A 73 -4.95 10.60 4.85
C GLU A 73 -4.25 9.37 4.25
#